data_AF-A0A2V9PCK1-F1
#
_entry.id   AF-A0A2V9PCK1-F1
#
_cell.length_a   1.000
_cell.length_b   1.000
_cell.length_c   1.000
_cell.angle_alpha   90.00
_cell.angle_beta   90.00
_cell.angle_gamma   90.00
#
_symmetry.space_group_name_H-M   'P 1'
#
loop_
_entity.id
_entity.type
_entity.pdbx_description
1 polymer ?
#
loop_
_entity_poly.entity_id
_entity_poly.type
_entity_poly.pdbx_seq_one_letter_code
_entity_poly.pdbx_strand_id
1 'polypeptide(L)' 'MGRASAYIAVVGAGYWGKNLVRNFFKLGVLHTVCDTREEILQDVRAKYGVNIST' A
#
# COMPACT_ATOMS: atom_id res chain seq x y z
N MET A 1 19.57 -21.11 5.24
CA MET A 1 18.48 -20.38 5.93
C MET A 1 17.82 -19.44 4.93
N GLY A 2 16.56 -19.67 4.56
CA GLY A 2 15.79 -18.70 3.77
C GLY A 2 15.37 -17.53 4.65
N ARG A 3 15.59 -16.29 4.20
CA ARG A 3 15.05 -15.10 4.89
C ARG A 3 13.52 -15.12 4.78
N ALA A 4 12.82 -14.82 5.86
CA ALA A 4 11.39 -14.56 5.81
C ALA A 4 11.13 -13.36 4.88
N SER A 5 10.16 -13.48 3.98
CA SER A 5 9.71 -12.36 3.14
C SER A 5 9.05 -11.31 4.04
N ALA A 6 9.66 -10.13 4.13
CA ALA A 6 9.09 -9.01 4.85
C ALA A 6 8.13 -8.24 3.94
N TYR A 7 6.90 -8.05 4.41
CA TYR A 7 5.89 -7.24 3.74
C TYR A 7 5.70 -5.90 4.46
N ILE A 8 5.29 -4.89 3.70
CA ILE A 8 5.05 -3.53 4.19
C ILE A 8 3.57 -3.20 4.09
N ALA A 9 3.04 -2.57 5.13
CA ALA A 9 1.77 -1.87 5.10
C ALA A 9 1.99 -0.35 5.16
N VAL A 10 1.18 0.41 4.44
CA VAL A 10 1.21 1.89 4.49
C VAL A 10 -0.07 2.37 5.17
N VAL A 11 0.06 3.06 6.31
CA VAL A 11 -1.05 3.75 6.97
C VAL A 11 -0.99 5.24 6.61
N GLY A 12 -2.03 5.73 5.95
CA GLY A 12 -2.09 7.06 5.33
C GLY A 12 -1.51 7.06 3.92
N ALA A 13 -2.39 7.11 2.90
CA ALA A 13 -2.07 7.17 1.48
C ALA A 13 -2.41 8.54 0.84
N GLY A 14 -2.48 9.59 1.66
CA GLY A 14 -2.69 10.97 1.23
C GLY A 14 -1.52 11.61 0.47
N TYR A 15 -1.24 12.87 0.78
CA TYR A 15 -0.32 13.72 0.01
C TYR A 15 1.02 13.05 -0.29
N TRP A 16 1.69 12.53 0.76
CA TRP A 16 2.96 11.84 0.61
C TRP A 16 2.80 10.32 0.53
N GLY A 17 1.84 9.75 1.25
CA GLY A 17 1.64 8.30 1.32
C GLY A 17 1.53 7.61 -0.04
N LYS A 18 0.90 8.26 -1.03
CA LYS A 18 0.83 7.76 -2.41
C LYS A 18 2.20 7.44 -3.04
N ASN A 19 3.26 8.15 -2.66
CA ASN A 19 4.62 7.86 -3.14
C ASN A 19 5.19 6.61 -2.49
N LEU A 20 4.92 6.38 -1.20
CA LEU A 20 5.32 5.17 -0.48
C LEU A 20 4.62 3.96 -1.06
N VAL A 21 3.30 4.05 -1.26
CA VAL A 21 2.48 3.02 -1.93
C VAL A 21 3.11 2.64 -3.27
N ARG A 22 3.34 3.62 -4.15
CA ARG A 22 3.96 3.38 -5.46
C ARG A 22 5.33 2.71 -5.35
N ASN A 23 6.19 3.17 -4.45
CA ASN A 23 7.55 2.66 -4.33
C ASN A 23 7.58 1.23 -3.78
N PHE A 24 6.83 0.95 -2.71
CA PHE A 24 6.77 -0.40 -2.14
C PHE A 24 6.05 -1.40 -3.06
N PHE A 25 5.06 -0.94 -3.83
CA PHE A 25 4.44 -1.75 -4.88
C PHE A 25 5.46 -2.13 -5.96
N LYS A 26 6.24 -1.16 -6.47
CA LYS A 26 7.30 -1.41 -7.46
C LYS A 26 8.39 -2.36 -6.95
N LEU A 27 8.66 -2.36 -5.66
CA LEU A 27 9.59 -3.28 -5.01
C LEU A 27 9.00 -4.67 -4.74
N GLY A 28 7.70 -4.88 -4.98
CA GLY A 28 7.03 -6.16 -4.77
C GLY A 28 6.80 -6.53 -3.30
N VAL A 29 6.92 -5.56 -2.38
CA VAL A 29 6.81 -5.80 -0.92
C VAL A 29 5.58 -5.14 -0.29
N LEU A 30 4.81 -4.34 -1.03
CA LEU A 30 3.58 -3.75 -0.52
C LEU A 30 2.47 -4.79 -0.40
N HIS A 31 1.94 -4.96 0.82
CA HIS A 31 0.85 -5.90 1.09
C HIS A 31 -0.49 -5.20 1.35
N THR A 32 -0.51 -4.14 2.16
CA THR A 32 -1.75 -3.46 2.57
C THR A 32 -1.59 -1.94 2.56
N VAL A 33 -2.66 -1.24 2.22
CA VAL A 33 -2.78 0.21 2.43
C VAL A 33 -3.99 0.49 3.32
N CYS A 34 -3.81 1.34 4.32
CA CYS A 34 -4.86 1.78 5.24
C CYS A 34 -5.00 3.30 5.18
N ASP A 35 -6.21 3.82 5.08
CA ASP A 35 -6.51 5.26 5.11
C ASP A 35 -7.97 5.42 5.54
N THR A 36 -8.28 6.47 6.30
CA THR A 36 -9.65 6.74 6.74
C THR A 36 -10.54 7.25 5.61
N ARG A 37 -9.95 7.64 4.47
CA ARG A 37 -10.64 8.17 3.29
C ARG A 37 -10.83 7.08 2.24
N GLU A 38 -12.07 6.67 2.10
CA GLU A 38 -12.48 5.61 1.18
C GLU A 38 -12.12 5.92 -0.28
N GLU A 39 -12.20 7.19 -0.69
CA GLU A 39 -11.84 7.61 -2.06
C GLU A 39 -10.37 7.31 -2.41
N ILE A 40 -9.48 7.37 -1.42
CA ILE A 40 -8.06 7.02 -1.61
C ILE A 40 -7.88 5.52 -1.68
N LEU A 41 -8.57 4.76 -0.82
CA LEU A 41 -8.49 3.31 -0.84
C LEU A 41 -8.98 2.75 -2.18
N GLN A 42 -10.05 3.31 -2.73
CA GLN A 42 -10.56 2.94 -4.05
C GLN A 42 -9.55 3.25 -5.17
N ASP A 43 -8.92 4.42 -5.15
CA ASP A 43 -7.87 4.78 -6.11
C ASP A 43 -6.66 3.84 -6.02
N VAL A 44 -6.23 3.50 -4.80
CA VAL A 44 -5.13 2.55 -4.55
C VAL A 44 -5.49 1.16 -5.06
N ARG A 45 -6.71 0.66 -4.78
CA ARG A 45 -7.17 -0.65 -5.24
C ARG A 45 -7.26 -0.71 -6.76
N ALA A 46 -7.75 0.35 -7.40
CA ALA A 46 -7.85 0.43 -8.86
C ALA A 46 -6.47 0.44 -9.54
N LYS A 47 -5.48 1.14 -8.96
CA LYS A 47 -4.14 1.30 -9.55
C LYS A 47 -3.20 0.15 -9.27
N TYR A 48 -3.28 -0.46 -8.08
CA TYR A 48 -2.26 -1.38 -7.58
C TYR A 48 -2.81 -2.77 -7.24
N GLY A 49 -4.12 -2.94 -7.09
CA GLY A 49 -4.71 -4.26 -6.77
C GLY A 49 -4.25 -4.86 -5.44
N VAL A 50 -3.80 -4.02 -4.49
CA VAL A 50 -3.34 -4.46 -3.16
C VAL A 50 -4.49 -4.48 -2.14
N ASN A 51 -4.28 -5.13 -1.00
CA ASN A 51 -5.27 -5.12 0.09
C ASN A 51 -5.46 -3.69 0.62
N ILE A 52 -6.71 -3.33 0.91
CA ILE A 52 -7.08 -2.04 1.49
C ILE A 52 -7.84 -2.25 2.80
N SER A 53 -7.64 -1.34 3.76
CA SER A 53 -8.37 -1.30 5.03
C SER A 53 -8.72 0.14 5.37
N THR A 54 -9.88 0.37 5.98
CA THR A 54 -10.10 1.62 6.72
C THR A 54 -9.28 1.62 8.00
#